data_AF-A0A2I2FAX3-F1
#
_entry.id   AF-A0A2I2FAX3-F1
#
_cell.length_a   1.000
_cell.length_b   1.000
_cell.length_c   1.000
_cell.angle_alpha   90.00
_cell.angle_beta   90.00
_cell.angle_gamma   90.00
#
_symmetry.space_group_name_H-M   'P 1'
#
loop_
_entity.id
_entity.type
_entity.pdbx_description
1 polymer ?
#
loop_
_entity_poly.entity_id
_entity_poly.type
_entity_poly.pdbx_seq_one_letter_code
_entity_poly.pdbx_strand_id
1 'polypeptide(L)' 'MMSLEPESKIDAEEDTVFEAESPADGGSGEAKVVMDEPSLELLSGSTVDYTMELIGSQFTIANNPRATSNCGCGTSFDVN' A
#
# COMPACT_ATOMS: atom_id res chain seq x y z
N MET A 1 10.16 1.82 -12.78
CA MET A 1 8.78 1.30 -12.94
C MET A 1 8.60 0.27 -11.84
N MET A 2 7.67 0.47 -10.92
CA MET A 2 7.35 -0.54 -9.90
C MET A 2 6.74 -1.73 -10.63
N SER A 3 7.45 -2.84 -10.65
CA SER A 3 7.00 -4.10 -11.25
C SER A 3 6.55 -4.99 -10.12
N LEU A 4 5.41 -5.66 -10.30
CA LEU A 4 4.93 -6.61 -9.30
C LEU A 4 5.88 -7.81 -9.29
N GLU A 5 6.47 -8.07 -8.13
CA GLU A 5 7.30 -9.26 -7.92
C GLU A 5 6.40 -10.48 -7.64
N PRO A 6 6.84 -11.68 -8.05
CA PRO A 6 6.07 -12.89 -7.82
C PRO A 6 6.01 -13.23 -6.33
N GLU A 7 4.93 -13.89 -5.91
CA GLU A 7 4.71 -14.36 -4.53
C GLU A 7 5.83 -15.26 -3.99
N SER A 8 6.63 -15.88 -4.86
CA SER A 8 7.79 -16.70 -4.48
C SER A 8 8.94 -15.89 -3.86
N LYS A 9 8.84 -14.57 -3.86
CA LYS A 9 9.78 -13.66 -3.21
C LYS A 9 9.37 -13.23 -1.81
N ILE A 10 8.14 -13.57 -1.38
CA ILE A 10 7.65 -13.23 -0.06
C ILE A 10 8.38 -14.08 0.98
N ASP A 11 9.07 -13.43 1.91
CA ASP A 11 9.74 -14.06 3.04
C ASP A 11 8.86 -13.95 4.28
N ALA A 12 8.43 -15.07 4.85
CA ALA A 12 7.53 -15.05 6.01
C ALA A 12 8.20 -14.57 7.32
N GLU A 13 9.52 -14.45 7.35
CA GLU A 13 10.28 -13.92 8.48
C GLU A 13 10.46 -12.39 8.40
N GLU A 14 10.43 -11.79 7.21
CA GLU A 14 10.64 -10.35 6.98
C GLU A 14 9.40 -9.61 6.44
N ASP A 15 8.45 -10.32 5.83
CA ASP A 15 7.26 -9.76 5.19
C ASP A 15 5.97 -10.09 5.94
N THR A 16 5.06 -9.12 5.97
CA THR A 16 3.70 -9.29 6.46
C THR A 16 2.69 -9.16 5.32
N VAL A 17 1.76 -10.11 5.25
CA VAL A 17 0.66 -10.12 4.25
C VAL A 17 -0.64 -9.65 4.88
N PHE A 18 -1.25 -8.64 4.28
CA PHE A 18 -2.56 -8.09 4.63
C PHE A 18 -3.57 -8.47 3.55
N GLU A 19 -4.65 -9.13 3.95
CA GLU A 19 -5.75 -9.50 3.07
C GLU A 19 -6.99 -8.67 3.44
N ALA A 20 -7.54 -7.96 2.46
CA ALA A 20 -8.80 -7.25 2.66
C ALA A 20 -9.95 -8.25 2.79
N GLU A 21 -10.84 -8.01 3.75
CA GLU A 21 -12.05 -8.82 3.89
C GLU A 21 -12.88 -8.80 2.61
N SER A 22 -13.26 -9.98 2.13
CA SER A 22 -14.02 -10.12 0.89
C SER A 22 -15.33 -9.33 1.03
N PRO A 23 -15.64 -8.41 0.10
CA PRO A 23 -16.82 -7.58 0.23
C PRO A 23 -18.07 -8.47 0.26
N ALA A 24 -18.92 -8.27 1.27
CA ALA A 24 -20.16 -9.04 1.47
C ALA A 24 -21.13 -8.99 0.26
N ASP A 25 -20.90 -8.06 -0.67
CA ASP A 25 -21.64 -7.87 -1.92
C ASP A 25 -21.25 -8.85 -3.05
N GLY A 26 -20.37 -9.83 -2.80
CA GLY A 26 -20.00 -10.83 -3.81
C GLY A 26 -19.14 -10.30 -4.96
N GLY A 27 -18.51 -9.14 -4.75
CA GLY A 27 -17.50 -8.60 -5.66
C GLY A 27 -16.25 -9.49 -5.65
N SER A 28 -15.79 -9.91 -6.81
CA SER A 28 -14.68 -10.85 -7.02
C SER A 28 -13.28 -10.26 -6.75
N GLY A 29 -13.16 -9.27 -5.86
CA GLY A 29 -11.91 -8.59 -5.57
C GLY A 29 -11.37 -8.95 -4.20
N GLU A 30 -10.48 -9.93 -4.13
CA GLU A 30 -9.59 -10.10 -2.97
C GLU A 30 -8.37 -9.19 -3.19
N ALA A 31 -8.18 -8.20 -2.33
CA ALA A 31 -6.99 -7.36 -2.34
C ALA A 31 -5.99 -7.92 -1.33
N LYS A 32 -4.76 -8.19 -1.80
CA LYS A 32 -3.65 -8.60 -0.94
C LYS A 32 -2.54 -7.54 -1.03
N VAL A 33 -2.01 -7.16 0.12
CA VAL A 33 -0.92 -6.21 0.26
C VAL A 33 0.19 -6.89 1.04
N VAL A 34 1.42 -6.85 0.53
CA VAL A 34 2.60 -7.37 1.22
C VAL A 34 3.48 -6.19 1.61
N MET A 35 3.98 -6.19 2.83
CA MET A 35 4.83 -5.12 3.34
C MET A 35 5.96 -5.69 4.18
N ASP A 36 7.17 -5.22 3.94
CA ASP A 36 8.36 -5.55 4.72
C ASP A 36 8.33 -4.87 6.11
N GLU A 37 9.03 -5.46 7.08
CA GLU A 37 9.10 -4.97 8.46
C GLU A 37 9.50 -3.49 8.60
N PRO A 38 10.57 -2.97 7.95
CA PRO A 38 10.90 -1.56 8.08
C PRO A 38 9.86 -0.63 7.42
N SER A 39 9.23 -1.04 6.32
CA SER A 39 8.11 -0.28 5.73
C SER A 39 6.90 -0.21 6.66
N LEU A 40 6.61 -1.27 7.43
CA LEU A 40 5.52 -1.27 8.42
C LEU A 40 5.72 -0.22 9.50
N GLU A 41 6.94 -0.05 9.99
CA GLU A 41 7.23 0.97 11.01
C GLU A 41 6.97 2.40 10.49
N LEU A 42 7.20 2.63 9.19
CA LEU A 42 7.00 3.91 8.52
C LEU A 42 5.54 4.18 8.12
N LEU A 43 4.79 3.12 7.81
CA LEU A 43 3.44 3.19 7.26
C LEU A 43 2.35 2.78 8.25
N SER A 44 2.71 2.32 9.45
CA SER A 44 1.76 1.96 10.50
C SER A 44 0.77 3.10 10.79
N GLY A 45 -0.52 2.80 10.65
CA GLY A 45 -1.62 3.76 10.81
C GLY A 45 -1.95 4.58 9.56
N SER A 46 -1.24 4.38 8.46
CA SER A 46 -1.56 4.96 7.15
C SER A 46 -2.70 4.20 6.47
N THR A 47 -3.31 4.82 5.48
CA THR A 47 -4.33 4.22 4.61
C THR A 47 -3.76 4.09 3.20
N VAL A 48 -3.82 2.89 2.63
CA VAL A 48 -3.54 2.70 1.20
C VAL A 48 -4.83 2.93 0.43
N ASP A 49 -4.81 3.87 -0.51
CA ASP A 49 -5.94 4.18 -1.38
C ASP A 49 -5.59 3.91 -2.84
N TYR A 50 -6.57 3.46 -3.62
CA TYR A 50 -6.41 3.22 -5.05
C TYR A 50 -7.26 4.22 -5.83
N THR A 51 -6.59 5.19 -6.43
CA THR A 51 -7.25 6.27 -7.18
C THR A 51 -7.19 5.97 -8.67
N MET A 52 -8.35 6.04 -9.33
CA MET A 52 -8.47 5.99 -10.78
C MET A 52 -8.87 7.36 -11.32
N GLU A 53 -7.96 8.00 -12.06
CA GLU A 53 -8.20 9.25 -12.75
C GLU A 53 -8.25 9.04 -14.28
N LEU A 54 -8.67 10.07 -15.02
CA LEU A 54 -8.69 10.05 -16.49
C LEU A 54 -7.31 9.76 -17.10
N ILE A 55 -6.22 10.12 -16.41
CA ILE A 55 -4.85 9.98 -16.92
C ILE A 55 -4.23 8.62 -16.60
N GLY A 56 -4.85 7.85 -15.70
CA GLY A 56 -4.28 6.59 -15.21
C GLY A 56 -4.79 6.22 -13.83
N SER A 57 -4.29 5.09 -13.33
CA SER A 57 -4.61 4.59 -12.01
C SER A 57 -3.34 4.37 -11.20
N GLN A 58 -3.40 4.68 -9.90
CA GLN A 58 -2.26 4.54 -9.01
C GLN A 58 -2.69 4.21 -7.59
N PHE A 59 -1.80 3.56 -6.85
CA PHE A 59 -1.89 3.45 -5.40
C PHE A 59 -1.25 4.68 -4.76
N THR A 60 -1.92 5.21 -3.74
CA THR A 60 -1.44 6.36 -2.95
C THR A 60 -1.51 6.03 -1.46
N ILE A 61 -0.60 6.61 -0.69
CA ILE A 61 -0.60 6.48 0.77
C ILE A 61 -1.23 7.76 1.35
N ALA A 62 -2.40 7.61 1.93
CA ALA A 62 -3.15 8.66 2.61
C ALA A 62 -2.99 8.54 4.14
N ASN A 63 -3.20 9.66 4.84
CA ASN A 63 -3.28 9.71 6.31
C ASN A 63 -2.10 9.06 7.06
N ASN A 64 -0.88 9.14 6.54
CA ASN A 64 0.29 8.62 7.27
C ASN A 64 0.62 9.53 8.47
N PRO A 65 0.47 9.06 9.73
CA PRO A 65 0.74 9.85 10.93
C PRO A 65 2.22 10.21 11.10
N ARG A 66 3.13 9.48 10.44
CA ARG A 66 4.58 9.69 10.47
C ARG A 66 5.09 10.59 9.34
N ALA A 67 4.24 10.88 8.35
CA ALA A 67 4.62 11.77 7.26
C ALA A 67 4.61 13.22 7.75
N THR A 68 5.77 13.87 7.65
CA THR A 68 5.95 15.29 7.97
C THR A 68 5.56 16.17 6.79
N SER A 69 5.72 15.66 5.56
CA SER A 69 5.32 16.35 4.34
C SER A 69 4.97 15.33 3.26
N ASN A 70 4.04 15.69 2.37
CA ASN A 70 3.62 14.88 1.23
C ASN A 70 3.95 15.61 -0.06
N CYS A 71 4.40 14.87 -1.07
CA CYS A 71 4.60 15.40 -2.41
C CYS A 71 3.22 15.69 -3.04
N GLY A 72 3.06 16.82 -3.72
CA GLY A 72 1.77 17.26 -4.26
C GLY A 72 1.14 16.31 -5.30
N CYS A 73 1.89 15.33 -5.81
CA CYS A 73 1.38 14.26 -6.68
C CYS A 73 1.00 12.96 -5.95
N GLY A 74 1.13 12.91 -4.61
CA GLY A 74 0.73 11.78 -3.76
C GLY A 74 1.63 10.54 -3.85
N THR A 75 2.71 10.58 -4.64
CA THR A 75 3.57 9.41 -4.88
C THR A 75 4.79 9.33 -3.95
N SER A 76 5.02 10.34 -3.10
CA SER A 76 6.15 10.39 -2.17
C SER A 76 5.82 11.20 -0.92
N PHE A 77 6.49 10.90 0.18
CA PHE A 77 6.35 11.58 1.46
C PHE A 77 7.70 11.62 2.20
N ASP A 78 7.88 12.62 3.05
CA ASP A 78 9.03 12.74 3.96
C ASP A 78 8.64 12.32 5.37
N VAL A 79 9.52 11.55 6.01
CA VAL A 79 9.42 11.12 7.41
C VAL A 79 10.53 11.79 8.23
N ASN A 80 10.28 12.09 9.50
CA ASN A 80 11.23 12.75 10.41
C ASN A 80 11.68 11.82 11.54
#